data_AF-A0A365P6J0-F1
#
_entry.id   AF-A0A365P6J0-F1
#
_cell.length_a   1.000
_cell.length_b   1.000
_cell.length_c   1.000
_cell.angle_alpha   90.00
_cell.angle_beta   90.00
_cell.angle_gamma   90.00
#
_symmetry.space_group_name_H-M   'P 1'
#
loop_
_entity.id
_entity.type
_entity.pdbx_description
1 polymer ?
#
loop_
_entity_poly.entity_id
_entity_poly.type
_entity_poly.pdbx_seq_one_letter_code
_entity_poly.pdbx_strand_id
1 'polypeptide(L)'
;MSEQPDTVRRMDELLDPIRQAADQVGEGLFLELLRWHRAVVGLPDFNPTTHSAYPAAIAELGDDRAAELLRDLRRAARDPRRHRHGADGKPRYRGGKTLGSSIRGELSG
;
A
#
# COMPACT_ATOMS: atom_id res chain seq x y z
N MET A 1 5.18 -3.82 -34.68
CA MET A 1 5.53 -3.06 -33.46
C MET A 1 4.32 -3.16 -32.56
N SER A 2 4.38 -3.98 -31.51
CA SER A 2 3.26 -4.15 -30.59
C SER A 2 3.16 -2.88 -29.74
N GLU A 3 2.10 -2.11 -29.93
CA GLU A 3 1.74 -1.02 -29.02
C GLU A 3 1.39 -1.67 -27.69
N GLN A 4 2.29 -1.54 -26.71
CA GLN A 4 1.95 -1.89 -25.33
C GLN A 4 0.78 -1.00 -24.92
N PRO A 5 -0.27 -1.54 -24.27
CA PRO A 5 -1.42 -0.75 -23.90
C PRO A 5 -0.98 0.43 -23.03
N ASP A 6 -1.51 1.62 -23.30
CA ASP A 6 -1.10 2.89 -22.67
C ASP A 6 -1.02 2.82 -21.13
N THR A 7 -1.82 1.95 -20.51
CA THR A 7 -1.81 1.65 -19.08
C THR A 7 -0.50 1.06 -18.57
N VAL A 8 0.13 0.13 -19.31
CA VAL A 8 1.40 -0.48 -18.91
C VAL A 8 2.52 0.57 -18.94
N ARG A 9 2.52 1.41 -19.97
CA ARG A 9 3.47 2.51 -20.09
C ARG A 9 3.34 3.52 -18.95
N ARG A 10 2.11 3.91 -18.60
CA ARG A 10 1.84 4.84 -17.48
C ARG A 10 2.23 4.24 -16.14
N MET A 11 2.01 2.94 -15.95
CA MET A 11 2.43 2.26 -14.73
C MET A 11 3.95 2.30 -14.56
N ASP A 12 4.72 1.98 -15.60
CA ASP A 12 6.19 2.11 -15.58
C ASP A 12 6.64 3.54 -15.26
N GLU A 13 5.97 4.55 -15.83
CA GLU A 13 6.24 5.96 -15.56
C GLU A 13 5.96 6.37 -14.10
N LEU A 14 5.10 5.64 -13.37
CA LEU A 14 4.76 5.89 -11.97
C LEU A 14 5.63 5.12 -10.97
N LEU A 15 6.18 3.96 -11.37
CA LEU A 15 6.95 3.09 -10.47
C LEU A 15 8.21 3.78 -9.91
N ASP A 16 8.98 4.46 -10.77
CA ASP A 16 10.21 5.15 -10.35
C ASP A 16 9.93 6.32 -9.40
N PRO A 17 8.98 7.23 -9.69
CA PRO A 17 8.55 8.26 -8.74
C PRO A 17 8.05 7.71 -7.40
N ILE A 18 7.33 6.58 -7.42
CA ILE A 18 6.83 5.92 -6.21
C ILE A 18 8.00 5.39 -5.38
N ARG A 19 8.97 4.71 -6.01
CA ARG A 19 10.21 4.24 -5.34
C ARG A 19 10.95 5.40 -4.68
N GLN A 20 11.20 6.48 -5.43
CA GLN A 20 11.93 7.63 -4.89
C GLN A 20 11.21 8.29 -3.71
N ALA A 21 9.87 8.35 -3.74
CA ALA A 21 9.09 8.88 -2.63
C ALA A 21 9.03 7.91 -1.44
N ALA A 22 8.95 6.60 -1.70
CA ALA A 22 9.01 5.55 -0.68
C ALA A 22 10.35 5.58 0.08
N ASP A 23 11.46 5.75 -0.63
CA ASP A 23 12.80 5.86 -0.03
C ASP A 23 12.92 7.05 0.92
N GLN A 24 12.21 8.16 0.65
CA GLN A 24 12.21 9.35 1.50
C GLN A 24 11.39 9.19 2.78
N VAL A 25 10.32 8.41 2.75
CA VAL A 25 9.43 8.20 3.90
C VAL A 25 9.80 6.97 4.73
N GLY A 26 10.57 6.06 4.15
CA GLY A 26 10.96 4.78 4.73
C GLY A 26 9.95 3.66 4.48
N GLU A 27 10.45 2.44 4.48
CA GLU A 27 9.70 1.22 4.13
C GLU A 27 8.43 1.04 4.98
N GLY A 28 8.51 1.25 6.30
CA GLY A 28 7.35 1.07 7.19
C GLY A 28 6.13 1.91 6.79
N LEU A 29 6.34 3.20 6.51
CA LEU A 29 5.26 4.10 6.11
C LEU A 29 4.79 3.80 4.67
N PHE A 30 5.73 3.50 3.77
CA PHE A 30 5.38 3.06 2.43
C PHE A 30 4.44 1.85 2.44
N LEU A 31 4.76 0.82 3.24
CA LEU A 31 3.93 -0.39 3.35
C LEU A 31 2.55 -0.09 3.97
N GLU A 32 2.47 0.80 4.97
CA GLU A 32 1.19 1.21 5.54
C GLU A 32 0.29 1.87 4.49
N LEU A 33 0.84 2.83 3.73
CA LEU A 33 0.10 3.51 2.67
C LEU A 33 -0.30 2.55 1.55
N LEU A 34 0.62 1.71 1.07
CA LEU A 34 0.33 0.73 0.02
C LEU A 34 -0.80 -0.23 0.44
N ARG A 35 -0.78 -0.75 1.66
CA ARG A 35 -1.86 -1.59 2.19
C ARG A 35 -3.20 -0.86 2.26
N TRP A 36 -3.19 0.40 2.69
CA TRP A 36 -4.40 1.22 2.70
C TRP A 36 -4.96 1.44 1.29
N HIS A 37 -4.09 1.75 0.32
CA HIS A 37 -4.51 1.94 -1.06
C HIS A 37 -5.14 0.67 -1.66
N ARG A 38 -4.55 -0.50 -1.39
CA ARG A 38 -5.07 -1.81 -1.79
C ARG A 38 -6.41 -2.12 -1.15
N ALA A 39 -6.56 -1.89 0.15
CA ALA A 39 -7.81 -2.13 0.87
C ALA A 39 -8.98 -1.29 0.32
N VAL A 40 -8.73 -0.02 -0.06
CA VAL A 40 -9.77 0.86 -0.63
C VAL A 40 -10.29 0.36 -1.98
N VAL A 41 -9.44 -0.28 -2.79
CA VAL A 41 -9.85 -0.87 -4.08
C VAL A 41 -10.26 -2.35 -3.95
N GLY A 42 -10.38 -2.88 -2.73
CA GLY A 42 -10.80 -4.25 -2.48
C GLY A 42 -9.76 -5.32 -2.79
N LEU A 43 -8.49 -4.95 -2.94
CA LEU A 43 -7.40 -5.90 -3.16
C LEU A 43 -6.98 -6.55 -1.83
N PRO A 44 -6.55 -7.83 -1.87
CA PRO A 44 -6.04 -8.51 -0.69
C PRO A 44 -4.74 -7.85 -0.21
N ASP A 45 -4.45 -8.02 1.08
CA ASP A 45 -3.15 -7.68 1.63
C ASP A 45 -2.04 -8.50 0.93
N PHE A 46 -0.84 -7.94 0.83
CA PHE A 46 0.27 -8.55 0.13
C PHE A 46 1.40 -8.87 1.11
N ASN A 47 2.16 -9.93 0.82
CA ASN A 47 3.28 -10.32 1.65
C ASN A 47 4.56 -9.60 1.18
N PRO A 48 5.14 -8.67 1.97
CA PRO A 48 6.33 -7.92 1.59
C PRO A 48 7.63 -8.73 1.64
N THR A 49 7.59 -10.02 2.02
CA THR A 49 8.81 -10.85 2.15
C THR A 49 9.57 -11.08 0.85
N THR A 50 8.99 -10.75 -0.30
CA THR A 50 9.66 -10.82 -1.60
C THR A 50 9.80 -9.42 -2.20
N HIS A 51 11.02 -9.03 -2.57
CA HIS A 51 11.30 -7.72 -3.17
C HIS A 51 10.53 -7.48 -4.48
N SER A 52 10.16 -8.56 -5.18
CA SER A 52 9.28 -8.52 -6.37
C SER A 52 7.80 -8.26 -6.05
N ALA A 53 7.38 -8.32 -4.78
CA ALA A 53 6.00 -8.06 -4.40
C ALA A 53 5.63 -6.58 -4.51
N TYR A 54 6.58 -5.65 -4.37
CA TYR A 54 6.27 -4.21 -4.40
C TYR A 54 5.84 -3.71 -5.77
N PRO A 55 6.60 -3.96 -6.87
CA PRO A 55 6.18 -3.53 -8.19
C PRO A 55 4.85 -4.17 -8.62
N ALA A 56 4.66 -5.46 -8.31
CA ALA A 56 3.41 -6.16 -8.58
C ALA A 56 2.22 -5.57 -7.79
N ALA A 57 2.43 -5.30 -6.49
CA ALA A 57 1.39 -4.73 -5.64
C ALA A 57 0.98 -3.31 -6.06
N ILE A 58 1.90 -2.53 -6.61
CA ILE A 58 1.62 -1.20 -7.20
C ILE A 58 0.92 -1.36 -8.55
N ALA A 59 1.36 -2.29 -9.40
CA ALA A 59 0.73 -2.54 -10.70
C ALA A 59 -0.75 -2.95 -10.55
N GLU A 60 -1.08 -3.77 -9.54
CA GLU A 60 -2.46 -4.18 -9.24
C GLU A 60 -3.37 -3.01 -8.82
N LEU A 61 -2.83 -1.88 -8.35
CA LEU A 61 -3.64 -0.70 -8.00
C LEU A 61 -4.24 -0.02 -9.24
N GLY A 62 -3.60 -0.16 -10.40
CA GLY A 62 -3.89 0.64 -11.59
C GLY A 62 -3.45 2.11 -11.47
N ASP A 63 -3.41 2.79 -12.61
CA ASP A 63 -2.80 4.12 -12.77
C ASP A 63 -3.35 5.18 -11.81
N ASP A 64 -4.67 5.28 -11.70
CA ASP A 64 -5.33 6.32 -10.89
C ASP A 64 -4.97 6.19 -9.41
N ARG A 65 -5.07 4.97 -8.88
CA ARG A 65 -4.80 4.71 -7.46
C ARG A 65 -3.30 4.73 -7.15
N ALA A 66 -2.45 4.33 -8.11
CA ALA A 66 -0.99 4.50 -8.00
C ALA A 66 -0.59 5.99 -8.00
N ALA A 67 -1.24 6.83 -8.81
CA ALA A 67 -1.02 8.28 -8.79
C ALA A 67 -1.48 8.94 -7.48
N GLU A 68 -2.53 8.42 -6.83
CA GLU A 68 -2.93 8.86 -5.49
C GLU A 68 -1.92 8.42 -4.42
N LEU A 69 -1.44 7.17 -4.48
CA LEU A 69 -0.37 6.69 -3.59
C LEU A 69 0.87 7.59 -3.68
N LEU A 70 1.30 7.94 -4.91
CA LEU A 70 2.42 8.85 -5.10
C LEU A 70 2.18 10.23 -4.47
N ARG A 71 0.97 10.76 -4.54
CA ARG A 71 0.62 12.05 -3.92
C ARG A 71 0.73 11.97 -2.39
N ASP A 72 0.23 10.90 -1.79
CA ASP A 72 0.28 10.72 -0.34
C ASP A 72 1.71 10.47 0.17
N LEU A 73 2.53 9.70 -0.57
CA LEU A 73 3.95 9.53 -0.27
C LEU A 73 4.71 10.87 -0.33
N ARG A 74 4.50 11.67 -1.38
CA ARG A 74 5.12 13.00 -1.50
C ARG A 74 4.67 13.94 -0.39
N ARG A 75 3.41 13.85 0.04
CA ARG A 75 2.88 14.63 1.16
C ARG A 75 3.55 14.24 2.48
N ALA A 76 3.70 12.94 2.72
CA ALA A 76 4.38 12.41 3.91
C ALA A 76 5.87 12.77 3.94
N ALA A 77 6.55 12.72 2.79
CA ALA A 77 7.96 13.11 2.67
C ALA A 77 8.19 14.60 2.99
N ARG A 78 7.23 15.46 2.63
CA ARG A 78 7.30 16.92 2.89
C ARG A 78 6.98 17.30 4.33
N ASP A 79 6.16 16.52 5.03
CA ASP A 79 5.78 16.79 6.43
C ASP A 79 6.01 15.57 7.34
N PRO A 80 7.29 15.20 7.59
CA PRO A 80 7.62 14.06 8.43
C PRO A 80 7.23 14.28 9.91
N ARG A 81 7.02 15.53 10.34
CA ARG A 81 6.68 15.86 11.74
C ARG A 81 5.21 15.60 12.06
N ARG A 82 4.30 15.76 11.10
CA ARG A 82 2.89 15.36 11.26
C ARG A 82 2.68 13.86 11.29
N HIS A 83 3.59 13.06 10.74
CA HIS A 83 3.43 11.60 10.76
C HIS A 83 3.88 10.97 12.08
N ARG A 84 4.79 11.61 12.81
CA ARG A 84 5.23 11.16 14.14
C ARG A 84 4.14 11.32 15.21
N HIS A 85 3.25 12.29 15.05
CA HIS A 85 2.03 12.43 15.83
C HIS A 85 0.85 11.98 14.98
N GLY A 86 0.64 10.66 14.94
CA GLY A 86 -0.59 9.99 14.51
C GLY A 86 -1.39 10.72 13.44
N ALA A 87 -1.37 10.19 12.22
CA ALA A 87 -2.35 10.52 11.21
C ALA A 87 -3.79 10.35 11.77
N ASP A 88 -4.35 11.41 12.35
CA ASP A 88 -5.77 11.58 12.72
C ASP A 88 -6.61 11.82 11.45
N GLY A 89 -6.38 10.95 10.48
CA GLY A 89 -7.17 10.78 9.27
C GLY A 89 -7.38 9.30 8.95
N LYS A 90 -7.09 8.38 9.89
CA LYS A 90 -7.53 6.98 9.73
C LYS A 90 -9.04 6.98 9.50
N PRO A 91 -9.56 6.40 8.40
CA PRO A 91 -10.97 6.05 8.37
C PRO A 91 -11.19 5.13 9.57
N ARG A 92 -12.08 5.54 10.47
CA ARG A 92 -12.50 4.71 11.60
C ARG A 92 -13.16 3.49 10.99
N TYR A 93 -12.41 2.39 10.88
CA TYR A 93 -12.94 1.08 10.56
C TYR A 93 -13.87 0.68 11.72
N ARG A 94 -15.14 1.09 11.63
CA ARG A 94 -16.21 0.61 12.52
C ARG A 94 -16.66 -0.74 11.97
N GLY A 95 -15.95 -1.78 12.37
CA GLY A 95 -16.27 -3.14 11.96
C GLY A 95 -15.28 -4.12 12.56
N GLY A 96 -15.17 -4.08 13.89
CA GLY A 96 -14.30 -4.97 14.64
C GLY A 96 -14.55 -6.43 14.27
N LYS A 97 -13.45 -7.15 13.99
CA LYS A 97 -13.25 -8.58 14.20
C LYS A 97 -11.76 -8.84 14.06
N THR A 98 -11.12 -9.16 15.18
CA THR A 98 -9.76 -9.68 15.25
C THR A 98 -9.73 -11.05 14.59
N LEU A 99 -9.10 -11.19 13.44
CA LEU A 99 -8.66 -12.50 12.95
C LEU A 99 -7.38 -12.86 13.70
N GLY A 100 -7.56 -13.34 14.93
CA GLY A 100 -6.54 -14.07 15.66
C GLY A 100 -6.54 -15.50 15.16
N SER A 101 -5.53 -15.85 14.36
CA SER A 101 -5.10 -17.24 14.23
C SER A 101 -4.53 -17.70 15.58
N SER A 102 -5.13 -18.71 16.21
CA SER A 102 -4.43 -19.94 16.63
C SER A 102 -5.34 -20.83 17.48
N ILE A 103 -5.67 -22.00 16.93
CA ILE A 103 -5.55 -23.34 17.54
C ILE A 103 -5.74 -23.42 19.07
N ARG A 104 -6.87 -24.00 19.50
CA ARG A 104 -6.93 -24.76 20.75
C ARG A 104 -7.76 -26.01 20.50
N GLY A 105 -7.09 -27.16 20.61
CA GLY A 105 -7.69 -28.48 20.55
C GLY A 105 -8.64 -28.75 21.71
N GLU A 106 -9.46 -29.77 21.46
CA GLU A 106 -10.05 -30.75 22.38
C GLU A 106 -10.18 -30.39 23.87
N LEU A 107 -11.42 -30.49 24.37
CA LEU A 107 -11.86 -31.46 25.39
C LEU A 107 -13.10 -30.91 26.11
N SER A 108 -14.23 -31.61 25.93
CA SER A 108 -15.29 -31.89 26.92
C SER A 108 -16.65 -31.98 26.22
N GLY A 109 -17.15 -33.22 26.14
CA GLY A 109 -18.44 -33.63 25.62
C GLY A 109 -18.45 -35.14 25.47
#